data_AF-A0A645GGR2-F1
#
_entry.id   AF-A0A645GGR2-F1
#
_cell.length_a   1.000
_cell.length_b   1.000
_cell.length_c   1.000
_cell.angle_alpha   90.00
_cell.angle_beta   90.00
_cell.angle_gamma   90.00
#
_symmetry.space_group_name_H-M   'P 1'
#
loop_
_entity.id
_entity.type
_entity.pdbx_description
1 polymer ?
#
loop_
_entity_poly.entity_id
_entity_poly.type
_entity_poly.pdbx_seq_one_letter_code
_entity_poly.pdbx_strand_id
1 'polypeptide(L)'
;MGAEINNYPIEKTENYKNMINGAISSLSKVQLSNWTAKQAYIGLGALICAASEQQIDICPMEGFDKEKFDEILGLKERNLTSACIGAVGYRSEEDTNQFLKKVRKPIEELFETI
;
A
#
# COMPACT_ATOMS: atom_id res chain seq x y z
N MET A 1 -20.62 6.51 9.19
CA MET A 1 -19.67 7.10 8.21
C MET A 1 -20.08 6.88 6.75
N GLY A 2 -19.79 5.75 6.07
CA GLY A 2 -20.06 5.65 4.62
C GLY A 2 -21.54 5.80 4.22
N ALA A 3 -22.43 5.08 4.90
CA ALA A 3 -23.87 5.17 4.67
C ALA A 3 -24.42 6.57 5.00
N GLU A 4 -23.97 7.14 6.12
CA GLU A 4 -24.32 8.47 6.61
C GLU A 4 -23.90 9.59 5.64
N ILE A 5 -22.67 9.57 5.12
CA ILE A 5 -22.17 10.53 4.12
C ILE A 5 -23.01 10.48 2.83
N ASN A 6 -23.48 9.29 2.45
CA ASN A 6 -24.21 9.08 1.20
C ASN A 6 -25.74 9.16 1.39
N ASN A 7 -26.25 9.59 2.55
CA ASN A 7 -27.67 9.55 2.90
C ASN A 7 -28.33 8.19 2.63
N TYR A 8 -27.56 7.12 2.82
CA TYR A 8 -27.99 5.74 2.60
C TYR A 8 -28.46 5.12 3.93
N PRO A 9 -29.61 4.43 3.96
CA PRO A 9 -30.12 3.81 5.19
C PRO A 9 -29.12 2.80 5.78
N ILE A 10 -28.67 3.02 7.01
CA ILE A 10 -27.67 2.18 7.69
C ILE A 10 -28.17 0.74 7.81
N GLU A 11 -29.45 0.54 8.11
CA GLU A 11 -30.08 -0.79 8.17
C GLU A 11 -29.88 -1.63 6.91
N LYS A 12 -29.77 -1.00 5.73
CA LYS A 12 -29.53 -1.69 4.46
C LYS A 12 -28.07 -2.08 4.24
N THR A 13 -27.17 -1.70 5.14
CA THR A 13 -25.74 -2.05 5.08
C THR A 13 -25.37 -3.26 5.94
N GLU A 14 -26.28 -3.73 6.80
CA GLU A 14 -25.95 -4.75 7.80
C GLU A 14 -25.51 -6.08 7.15
N ASN A 15 -26.17 -6.50 6.06
CA ASN A 15 -25.78 -7.71 5.34
C ASN A 15 -24.37 -7.60 4.74
N TYR A 16 -24.03 -6.45 4.16
CA TYR A 16 -22.71 -6.21 3.56
C TYR A 16 -21.62 -6.15 4.65
N LYS A 17 -21.89 -5.47 5.76
CA LYS A 17 -21.02 -5.43 6.94
C LYS A 17 -20.78 -6.83 7.50
N ASN A 18 -21.83 -7.64 7.64
CA ASN A 18 -21.71 -9.02 8.11
C ASN A 18 -20.91 -9.90 7.17
N MET A 19 -21.07 -9.73 5.85
CA MET A 19 -20.25 -10.41 4.85
C MET A 19 -18.76 -10.07 5.00
N ILE A 20 -18.42 -8.77 5.13
CA ILE A 20 -17.02 -8.34 5.33
C ILE A 20 -16.47 -8.89 6.65
N ASN A 21 -17.21 -8.75 7.73
CA ASN A 21 -16.79 -9.21 9.05
C ASN A 21 -16.58 -10.73 9.07
N GLY A 22 -17.46 -11.49 8.41
CA GLY A 22 -17.33 -12.93 8.24
C GLY A 22 -16.07 -13.31 7.47
N ALA A 23 -15.81 -12.62 6.35
CA ALA A 23 -14.59 -12.82 5.56
C ALA A 23 -13.33 -12.54 6.39
N ILE A 24 -13.26 -11.40 7.08
CA ILE A 24 -12.11 -11.02 7.92
C ILE A 24 -11.91 -12.02 9.07
N SER A 25 -12.99 -12.42 9.75
CA SER A 25 -12.92 -13.33 10.89
C SER A 25 -12.49 -14.75 10.51
N SER A 26 -12.66 -15.13 9.24
CA SER A 26 -12.20 -16.43 8.73
C SER A 26 -10.70 -16.50 8.45
N LEU A 27 -10.00 -15.35 8.41
CA LEU A 27 -8.57 -15.30 8.10
C LEU A 27 -7.71 -15.58 9.33
N SER A 28 -6.68 -16.40 9.17
CA SER A 28 -5.60 -16.48 10.15
C SER A 28 -4.87 -15.13 10.27
N LYS A 29 -4.16 -14.92 11.39
CA LYS A 29 -3.38 -13.70 11.61
C LYS A 29 -2.39 -13.38 10.48
N VAL A 30 -1.75 -14.40 9.92
CA VAL A 30 -0.81 -14.25 8.79
C VAL A 30 -1.56 -13.85 7.52
N GLN A 31 -2.67 -14.51 7.21
CA GLN A 31 -3.48 -14.17 6.03
C GLN A 31 -4.04 -12.75 6.14
N LEU A 32 -4.55 -12.37 7.31
CA LEU A 32 -5.06 -11.03 7.57
C LEU A 32 -3.96 -9.98 7.40
N SER A 33 -2.77 -10.20 7.99
CA SER A 33 -1.62 -9.31 7.84
C SER A 33 -1.19 -9.16 6.38
N ASN A 34 -1.16 -10.24 5.60
CA ASN A 34 -0.82 -10.17 4.19
C ASN A 34 -1.90 -9.46 3.37
N TRP A 35 -3.17 -9.69 3.69
CA TRP A 35 -4.29 -9.05 3.02
C TRP A 35 -4.34 -7.54 3.27
N THR A 36 -4.12 -7.11 4.50
CA THR A 36 -4.04 -5.66 4.84
C THR A 36 -2.78 -5.02 4.29
N ALA A 37 -1.64 -5.71 4.27
CA ALA A 37 -0.42 -5.21 3.65
C ALA A 37 -0.64 -4.88 2.17
N LYS A 38 -1.36 -5.71 1.40
CA LYS A 38 -1.71 -5.41 0.00
C LYS A 38 -2.42 -4.07 -0.18
N GLN A 39 -3.24 -3.65 0.79
CA GLN A 39 -3.89 -2.34 0.75
C GLN A 39 -2.88 -1.20 0.93
N ALA A 40 -1.86 -1.40 1.78
CA ALA A 40 -0.74 -0.46 1.90
C ALA A 40 0.06 -0.36 0.59
N TYR A 41 0.25 -1.46 -0.16
CA TYR A 41 0.89 -1.42 -1.48
C TYR A 41 0.08 -0.63 -2.52
N ILE A 42 -1.25 -0.69 -2.48
CA ILE A 42 -2.11 0.15 -3.33
C ILE A 42 -1.88 1.62 -2.98
N GLY A 43 -1.84 1.95 -1.68
CA GLY A 43 -1.51 3.30 -1.20
C GLY A 43 -0.11 3.76 -1.62
N LEU A 44 0.89 2.88 -1.57
CA LEU A 44 2.25 3.16 -2.03
C LEU A 44 2.28 3.42 -3.54
N GLY A 45 1.54 2.66 -4.34
CA GLY A 45 1.38 2.93 -5.78
C GLY A 45 0.81 4.32 -6.04
N ALA A 46 -0.24 4.70 -5.32
CA ALA A 46 -0.82 6.04 -5.41
C ALA A 46 0.18 7.14 -4.99
N LEU A 47 0.95 6.91 -3.92
CA LEU A 47 2.00 7.81 -3.47
C LEU A 47 3.08 7.99 -4.55
N ILE A 48 3.51 6.93 -5.23
CA ILE A 48 4.50 7.01 -6.31
C ILE A 48 4.00 7.88 -7.45
N CYS A 49 2.74 7.68 -7.87
CA CYS A 49 2.11 8.49 -8.91
C CYS A 49 2.03 9.96 -8.50
N ALA A 50 1.54 10.25 -7.29
CA ALA A 50 1.39 11.60 -6.78
C ALA A 50 2.75 12.31 -6.63
N ALA A 51 3.77 11.63 -6.08
CA ALA A 51 5.11 12.18 -5.96
C ALA A 51 5.69 12.55 -7.33
N SER A 52 5.55 11.64 -8.32
CA SER A 52 6.01 11.91 -9.69
C SER A 52 5.31 13.10 -10.34
N GLU A 53 4.00 13.27 -10.12
CA GLU A 53 3.23 14.41 -10.63
C GLU A 53 3.70 15.73 -10.00
N GLN A 54 4.02 15.70 -8.71
CA GLN A 54 4.52 16.85 -7.95
C GLN A 54 6.04 17.09 -8.11
N GLN A 55 6.71 16.35 -9.00
CA GLN A 55 8.16 16.42 -9.20
C GLN A 55 8.98 16.13 -7.91
N ILE A 56 8.43 15.26 -7.05
CA ILE A 56 9.09 14.76 -5.85
C ILE A 56 9.65 13.37 -6.16
N ASP A 57 10.91 13.16 -5.80
CA ASP A 57 11.55 11.85 -5.94
C ASP A 57 11.06 10.89 -4.86
N ILE A 58 10.93 9.62 -5.24
CA ILE A 58 10.48 8.56 -4.35
C ILE A 58 11.23 7.25 -4.59
N CYS A 59 11.60 6.59 -3.49
CA CYS A 59 12.18 5.25 -3.49
C CYS A 59 11.34 4.31 -2.62
N PRO A 60 10.56 3.40 -3.24
CA PRO A 60 9.91 2.28 -2.55
C PRO A 60 10.93 1.27 -2.02
N MET A 61 10.78 0.79 -0.79
CA MET A 61 11.71 -0.17 -0.17
C MET A 61 10.99 -1.29 0.58
N GLU A 62 11.42 -2.53 0.31
CA GLU A 62 11.04 -3.75 1.06
C GLU A 62 12.22 -4.36 1.83
N GLY A 63 13.46 -4.00 1.47
CA GLY A 63 14.68 -4.55 2.05
C GLY A 63 15.05 -3.94 3.41
N PHE A 64 14.17 -4.05 4.40
CA PHE A 64 14.39 -3.54 5.76
C PHE A 64 14.00 -4.57 6.84
N ASP A 65 14.55 -4.40 8.03
CA ASP A 65 14.18 -5.20 9.20
C ASP A 65 12.87 -4.66 9.79
N LYS A 66 11.77 -5.34 9.45
CA LYS A 66 10.42 -4.98 9.85
C LYS A 66 10.25 -4.97 11.38
N GLU A 67 10.83 -5.93 12.09
CA GLU A 67 10.67 -6.02 13.54
C GLU A 67 11.35 -4.86 14.25
N LYS A 68 12.56 -4.49 13.81
CA LYS A 68 13.27 -3.31 14.33
C LYS A 68 12.56 -2.01 13.99
N PHE A 69 12.02 -1.88 12.78
CA PHE A 69 11.22 -0.70 12.42
C PHE A 69 9.99 -0.55 13.31
N ASP A 70 9.27 -1.64 13.53
CA ASP A 70 8.08 -1.66 14.38
C ASP A 70 8.43 -1.33 15.84
N GLU A 71 9.58 -1.77 16.33
CA GLU A 71 10.09 -1.45 17.67
C GLU A 71 10.44 0.04 17.79
N ILE A 72 11.27 0.57 16.89
CA ILE A 72 11.71 1.97 16.90
C ILE A 72 10.52 2.93 16.84
N LEU A 73 9.48 2.58 16.07
CA LEU A 73 8.29 3.41 15.86
C LEU A 73 7.15 3.09 16.85
N GLY A 74 7.33 2.14 17.77
CA GLY A 74 6.30 1.73 18.74
C GLY A 74 5.02 1.20 18.08
N LEU A 75 5.11 0.56 16.91
CA LEU A 75 3.93 0.16 16.14
C LEU A 75 3.18 -1.00 16.78
N LYS A 76 3.90 -1.93 17.43
CA LYS A 76 3.30 -3.09 18.11
C LYS A 76 2.30 -2.66 19.19
N GLU A 77 2.62 -1.63 19.97
CA GLU A 77 1.75 -1.06 21.01
C GLU A 77 0.47 -0.46 20.43
N ARG A 78 0.50 -0.06 19.16
CA ARG A 78 -0.63 0.50 18.41
C ARG A 78 -1.37 -0.56 17.59
N ASN A 79 -1.02 -1.83 17.74
CA ASN A 79 -1.52 -2.95 16.93
C ASN A 79 -1.27 -2.74 15.42
N LEU A 80 -0.14 -2.14 15.07
CA LEU A 80 0.32 -1.86 13.72
C LEU A 80 1.63 -2.61 13.43
N THR A 81 1.95 -2.71 12.14
CA THR A 81 3.21 -3.30 11.66
C THR A 81 3.59 -2.69 10.30
N SER A 82 4.88 -2.55 10.04
CA SER A 82 5.40 -1.89 8.82
C SER A 82 5.24 -2.78 7.60
N ALA A 83 4.52 -2.35 6.57
CA ALA A 83 4.32 -3.14 5.35
C ALA A 83 5.40 -2.89 4.29
N CYS A 84 5.68 -1.61 4.03
CA CYS A 84 6.59 -1.12 3.00
C CYS A 84 7.05 0.30 3.39
N ILE A 85 8.15 0.76 2.82
CA ILE A 85 8.66 2.13 3.01
C ILE A 85 8.59 2.88 1.69
N GLY A 86 8.25 4.16 1.73
CA GLY A 86 8.38 5.09 0.61
C GLY A 86 9.20 6.30 1.05
N ALA A 87 10.50 6.31 0.75
CA ALA A 87 11.35 7.46 1.04
C ALA A 87 11.09 8.53 -0.01
N VAL A 88 10.75 9.75 0.41
CA VAL A 88 10.42 10.88 -0.48
C VAL A 88 11.40 12.03 -0.28
N GLY A 89 11.67 12.80 -1.34
CA GLY A 89 12.55 13.96 -1.27
C GLY A 89 12.96 14.47 -2.64
N TYR A 90 14.15 15.05 -2.72
CA TYR A 90 14.78 15.46 -3.97
C TYR A 90 16.12 14.73 -4.09
N ARG A 91 16.36 14.11 -5.25
CA ARG A 91 17.58 13.34 -5.50
C ARG A 91 18.80 14.25 -5.51
N SER A 92 19.93 13.69 -5.10
CA SER A 92 21.23 14.33 -5.28
C SER A 92 21.64 14.33 -6.75
N GLU A 93 22.45 15.30 -7.16
CA GLU A 93 23.12 15.27 -8.47
C GLU A 93 24.03 14.03 -8.62
N GLU A 94 24.50 13.48 -7.50
CA GLU A 94 25.34 12.27 -7.45
C GLU A 94 24.56 10.96 -7.65
N ASP A 95 23.22 10.99 -7.68
CA ASP A 95 22.42 9.78 -7.92
C ASP A 95 22.58 9.30 -9.35
N THR A 96 23.51 8.38 -9.58
CA THR A 96 23.81 7.85 -10.92
C THR A 96 22.64 7.10 -11.55
N ASN A 97 21.68 6.59 -10.76
CA ASN A 97 20.51 5.89 -11.28
C ASN A 97 19.58 6.81 -12.08
N GLN A 98 19.66 8.13 -11.87
CA GLN A 98 18.82 9.10 -12.59
C GLN A 98 19.05 9.11 -14.10
N PHE A 99 20.24 8.72 -14.55
CA PHE A 99 20.63 8.72 -15.96
C PHE A 99 20.37 7.36 -16.65
N LEU A 100 20.05 6.33 -15.88
CA LEU A 100 19.75 5.02 -16.43
C LEU A 100 18.42 5.03 -17.17
N LYS A 101 18.38 4.38 -18.33
CA LYS A 101 17.13 4.18 -19.08
C LYS A 101 16.19 3.28 -18.26
N LYS A 102 14.92 3.67 -18.14
CA LYS A 102 13.90 2.82 -17.51
C LYS A 102 13.69 1.56 -18.33
N VAL A 103 13.82 0.40 -17.68
CA VAL A 103 13.56 -0.92 -18.29
C VAL A 103 12.17 -1.41 -17.86
N ARG A 104 11.36 -1.88 -18.82
CA ARG A 104 10.03 -2.46 -18.61
C ARG A 104 9.85 -3.65 -19.54
N LYS A 105 8.98 -4.59 -19.17
CA LYS A 105 8.56 -5.65 -20.08
C LYS A 105 7.85 -5.04 -21.31
N PRO A 106 8.05 -5.58 -22.52
CA PRO A 106 7.28 -5.20 -23.70
C PRO A 106 5.77 -5.36 -23.48
N ILE A 107 4.95 -4.62 -24.23
CA ILE A 107 3.48 -4.65 -24.10
C ILE A 107 2.94 -6.04 -24.42
N GLU A 108 3.55 -6.70 -25.40
CA GLU A 108 3.18 -8.03 -25.91
C GLU A 108 3.44 -9.14 -24.88
N GLU A 109 4.35 -8.90 -23.92
CA GLU A 109 4.58 -9.82 -22.78
C GLU A 109 3.73 -9.48 -21.56
N LEU A 110 3.24 -8.25 -21.47
CA LEU A 110 2.51 -7.75 -20.29
C LEU A 110 0.99 -7.92 -20.42
N PHE A 111 0.47 -7.87 -21.65
CA PHE A 111 -0.96 -7.90 -21.92
C PHE A 111 -1.32 -9.01 -22.91
N GLU A 112 -2.40 -9.72 -22.61
CA GLU A 112 -3.09 -10.61 -23.55
C GLU A 112 -4.35 -9.90 -24.05
N THR A 113 -4.54 -9.84 -25.37
CA THR A 113 -5.75 -9.28 -25.99
C THR A 113 -6.66 -10.43 -26.39
N ILE A 114 -7.86 -10.46 -25.81
CA ILE A 114 -8.91 -11.47 -26.05
C ILE A 114 -10.06 -10.90 -26.89
#